data_AF-A0A7L0KL79-F1
#
_entry.id   AF-A0A7L0KL79-F1
#
_cell.length_a   1.000
_cell.length_b   1.000
_cell.length_c   1.000
_cell.angle_alpha   90.00
_cell.angle_beta   90.00
_cell.angle_gamma   90.00
#
_symmetry.space_group_name_H-M   'P 1'
#
loop_
_entity.id
_entity.type
_entity.pdbx_description
1 polymer ?
#
loop_
_entity_poly.entity_id
_entity_poly.type
_entity_poly.pdbx_seq_one_letter_code
_entity_poly.pdbx_strand_id
1 'polypeptide(L)'
;VRLLEVRLEAQTVLVEANVAAERVRELLETSGRRAVLKGMGGPDNASLGAAVAALSGPAGVRGLVRFLQVSPQCCLVDGAIDGLQPGPHGLHVHEFGDLSHSCD
;
A
#
# COMPACT_ATOMS: atom_id res chain seq x y z
N VAL A 1 -6.92 -11.79 8.56
CA VAL A 1 -5.53 -11.52 8.99
C VAL A 1 -5.04 -12.71 9.78
N ARG A 2 -3.96 -13.36 9.34
CA ARG A 2 -3.35 -14.53 9.96
C ARG A 2 -1.86 -14.27 10.11
N LEU A 3 -1.35 -14.45 11.32
CA LEU A 3 0.09 -14.37 11.59
C LEU A 3 0.77 -15.63 11.06
N LEU A 4 1.81 -15.46 10.23
CA LEU A 4 2.60 -16.57 9.72
C LEU A 4 3.92 -16.72 10.49
N GLU A 5 4.59 -15.61 10.79
CA GLU A 5 5.91 -15.63 11.43
C GLU A 5 6.15 -14.37 12.26
N VAL A 6 6.86 -14.53 13.39
CA VAL A 6 7.42 -13.43 14.18
C VAL A 6 8.92 -13.67 14.32
N ARG A 7 9.75 -12.73 13.87
CA ARG A 7 11.20 -12.78 14.01
C ARG A 7 11.67 -11.63 14.87
N LEU A 8 12.06 -11.93 16.11
CA LEU A 8 12.43 -10.93 17.11
C LEU A 8 13.79 -10.30 16.80
N GLU A 9 14.73 -11.11 16.34
CA GLU A 9 16.10 -10.71 15.98
C GLU A 9 16.09 -9.67 14.86
N ALA A 10 15.22 -9.87 13.87
CA ALA A 10 15.04 -8.98 12.73
C ALA A 10 13.99 -7.88 12.96
N GLN A 11 13.25 -7.93 14.07
CA GLN A 11 12.09 -7.09 14.36
C GLN A 11 11.12 -7.04 13.17
N THR A 12 10.67 -8.22 12.74
CA THR A 12 9.72 -8.37 11.63
C THR A 12 8.59 -9.33 11.96
N VAL A 13 7.43 -9.08 11.37
CA VAL A 13 6.27 -9.98 11.38
C VAL A 13 5.85 -10.24 9.95
N LEU A 14 5.59 -11.51 9.63
CA LEU A 14 5.01 -11.94 8.37
C LEU A 14 3.54 -12.26 8.59
N VAL A 15 2.67 -11.63 7.80
CA VAL A 15 1.22 -11.71 7.96
C VAL A 15 0.59 -12.01 6.61
N GLU A 16 -0.37 -12.94 6.62
CA GLU A 16 -1.26 -13.23 5.51
C GLU A 16 -2.60 -12.50 5.74
N ALA A 17 -3.05 -11.73 4.75
CA ALA A 17 -4.26 -10.92 4.88
C ALA A 17 -4.98 -10.75 3.53
N ASN A 18 -6.30 -10.65 3.61
CA ASN A 18 -7.21 -10.27 2.53
C ASN A 18 -7.85 -8.89 2.79
N VAL A 19 -7.22 -8.07 3.64
CA VAL A 19 -7.63 -6.70 3.98
C VAL A 19 -6.49 -5.75 3.62
N ALA A 20 -6.81 -4.46 3.46
CA ALA A 20 -5.84 -3.41 3.15
C ALA A 20 -4.67 -3.38 4.15
N ALA A 21 -3.46 -3.03 3.69
CA ALA A 21 -2.27 -3.02 4.53
C ALA A 21 -2.37 -2.01 5.68
N GLU A 22 -3.10 -0.90 5.47
CA GLU A 22 -3.40 0.08 6.51
C GLU A 22 -4.18 -0.55 7.67
N ARG A 23 -5.16 -1.41 7.39
CA ARG A 23 -5.92 -2.12 8.43
C ARG A 23 -5.04 -3.09 9.22
N VAL A 24 -4.11 -3.77 8.53
CA VAL A 24 -3.13 -4.64 9.20
C VAL A 24 -2.21 -3.80 10.10
N ARG A 25 -1.75 -2.64 9.63
CA ARG A 25 -0.93 -1.72 10.44
C ARG A 25 -1.66 -1.29 11.70
N GLU A 26 -2.90 -0.80 11.57
CA GLU A 26 -3.73 -0.39 12.71
C GLU A 26 -3.86 -1.50 13.75
N LEU A 27 -4.15 -2.73 13.30
CA LEU A 27 -4.29 -3.89 14.18
C LEU A 27 -2.98 -4.25 14.91
N LEU A 28 -1.83 -4.09 14.25
CA LEU A 28 -0.53 -4.29 14.91
C LEU A 28 -0.24 -3.16 15.90
N GLU A 29 -0.65 -1.93 15.60
CA GLU A 29 -0.42 -0.75 16.43
C GLU A 29 -1.28 -0.72 17.70
N THR A 30 -2.39 -1.48 17.76
CA THR A 30 -3.13 -1.68 19.02
C THR A 30 -2.29 -2.38 20.10
N SER A 31 -1.16 -3.01 19.74
CA SER A 31 -0.19 -3.55 20.70
C SER A 31 0.67 -2.48 21.41
N GLY A 32 0.47 -1.20 21.08
CA GLY A 32 1.27 -0.09 21.61
C GLY A 32 2.61 0.10 20.90
N ARG A 33 2.87 -0.63 19.80
CA ARG A 33 4.11 -0.55 19.03
C ARG A 33 3.82 -0.02 17.63
N ARG A 34 4.61 0.94 17.16
CA ARG A 34 4.55 1.42 15.77
C ARG A 34 4.90 0.28 14.81
N ALA A 35 4.09 0.13 13.76
CA ALA A 35 4.32 -0.85 12.70
C ALA A 35 4.63 -0.15 11.39
N VAL A 36 5.61 -0.66 10.64
CA VAL A 36 5.99 -0.15 9.31
C VAL A 36 5.96 -1.30 8.33
N LEU A 37 5.23 -1.12 7.23
CA LEU A 37 5.21 -2.09 6.14
C LEU A 37 6.58 -2.10 5.45
N LYS A 38 7.31 -3.22 5.55
CA LYS A 38 8.62 -3.40 4.92
C LYS A 38 8.56 -4.02 3.52
N GLY A 39 7.52 -4.80 3.22
CA GLY A 39 7.35 -5.45 1.93
C GLY A 39 6.00 -6.17 1.83
N MET A 40 5.57 -6.46 0.60
CA MET A 40 4.38 -7.25 0.29
C MET A 40 4.72 -8.24 -0.82
N GLY A 41 4.11 -9.43 -0.79
CA GLY A 41 4.39 -10.50 -1.73
C GLY A 41 3.17 -11.38 -1.97
N GLY A 42 3.15 -12.07 -3.12
CA GLY A 42 2.16 -13.08 -3.44
C GLY A 42 2.47 -14.44 -2.77
N PRO A 43 1.54 -15.41 -2.87
CA PRO A 43 1.64 -16.70 -2.18
C PRO A 43 2.80 -17.59 -2.64
N ASP A 44 3.26 -17.44 -3.90
CA ASP A 44 4.26 -18.34 -4.49
C ASP A 44 5.72 -17.96 -4.19
N ASN A 45 5.96 -17.05 -3.23
CA ASN A 45 7.27 -16.46 -2.92
C ASN A 45 7.99 -15.81 -4.13
N ALA A 46 7.32 -15.71 -5.28
CA ALA A 46 7.81 -15.06 -6.48
C ALA A 46 7.53 -13.56 -6.39
N SER A 47 8.58 -12.76 -6.42
CA SER A 47 8.45 -11.30 -6.56
C SER A 47 8.26 -10.95 -8.03
N LEU A 48 7.01 -10.85 -8.48
CA LEU A 48 6.67 -10.47 -9.86
C LEU A 48 6.71 -8.95 -10.10
N GLY A 49 6.84 -8.16 -9.04
CA GLY A 49 6.94 -6.70 -9.12
C GLY A 49 6.17 -6.02 -7.99
N ALA A 50 6.77 -4.98 -7.41
CA ALA A 50 6.14 -4.12 -6.43
C ALA A 50 6.49 -2.66 -6.72
N ALA A 51 5.52 -1.76 -6.57
CA ALA A 51 5.72 -0.32 -6.78
C ALA A 51 4.87 0.49 -5.80
N VAL A 52 5.22 1.76 -5.63
CA VAL A 52 4.50 2.72 -4.79
C VAL A 52 4.37 4.04 -5.52
N ALA A 53 3.18 4.63 -5.50
CA ALA A 53 2.89 5.99 -5.92
C ALA A 53 2.57 6.84 -4.69
N ALA A 54 3.39 7.87 -4.45
CA ALA A 54 3.09 8.91 -3.47
C ALA A 54 2.25 9.98 -4.16
N LEU A 55 1.05 10.23 -3.64
CA LEU A 55 0.11 11.18 -4.18
C LEU A 55 0.21 12.49 -3.41
N SER A 56 0.26 13.59 -4.14
CA SER A 56 0.20 14.96 -3.62
C SER A 56 -0.61 15.80 -4.59
N GLY A 57 -1.62 16.50 -4.09
CA GLY A 57 -2.52 17.31 -4.89
C GLY A 57 -2.88 18.63 -4.22
N PRO A 58 -3.70 19.47 -4.88
CA PRO A 58 -4.19 20.71 -4.31
C PRO A 58 -5.05 20.47 -3.06
N ALA A 59 -5.25 21.54 -2.28
CA ALA A 59 -6.11 21.52 -1.09
C ALA A 59 -5.74 20.48 -0.01
N GLY A 60 -4.47 20.05 0.05
CA GLY A 60 -3.98 19.13 1.06
C GLY A 60 -4.28 17.66 0.80
N VAL A 61 -4.73 17.32 -0.41
CA VAL A 61 -4.88 15.92 -0.83
C VAL A 61 -3.51 15.23 -0.85
N ARG A 62 -3.40 14.13 -0.13
CA ARG A 62 -2.17 13.33 -0.04
C ARG A 62 -2.50 11.86 0.13
N GLY A 63 -1.64 10.98 -0.35
CA GLY A 63 -1.88 9.55 -0.19
C GLY A 63 -0.73 8.69 -0.62
N LEU A 64 -0.87 7.40 -0.36
CA LEU A 64 0.03 6.35 -0.83
C LEU A 64 -0.79 5.25 -1.47
N VAL A 65 -0.45 4.92 -2.71
CA VAL A 65 -1.00 3.77 -3.44
C VAL A 65 0.14 2.81 -3.73
N ARG A 66 -0.09 1.52 -3.49
CA ARG A 66 0.87 0.44 -3.60
C ARG A 66 0.36 -0.55 -4.64
N PHE A 67 1.26 -1.01 -5.49
CA PHE A 67 0.99 -1.97 -6.54
C PHE A 67 1.79 -3.23 -6.25
N LEU A 68 1.15 -4.39 -6.35
CA LEU A 68 1.78 -5.68 -6.18
C LEU A 68 1.29 -6.63 -7.27
N GLN A 69 2.19 -7.10 -8.11
CA GLN A 69 1.87 -8.12 -9.10
C GLN A 69 1.77 -9.48 -8.41
N VAL A 70 0.55 -9.99 -8.22
CA VAL A 70 0.32 -11.26 -7.51
C VAL A 70 0.35 -12.48 -8.44
N SER A 71 0.09 -12.26 -9.73
CA SER A 71 0.29 -13.21 -10.82
C SER A 71 0.54 -12.43 -12.12
N PRO A 72 1.04 -13.02 -13.22
CA PRO A 72 1.29 -12.27 -14.46
C PRO A 72 0.07 -11.54 -15.04
N GLN A 73 -1.16 -11.93 -14.66
CA GLN A 73 -2.42 -11.34 -15.13
C GLN A 73 -3.20 -10.59 -14.05
N CYS A 74 -2.69 -10.50 -12.80
CA CYS A 74 -3.39 -9.85 -11.70
C CYS A 74 -2.45 -8.95 -10.90
N CYS A 75 -2.83 -7.68 -10.79
CA CYS A 75 -2.16 -6.68 -9.97
C CYS A 75 -3.09 -6.24 -8.83
N LEU A 76 -2.62 -6.40 -7.60
CA LEU A 76 -3.27 -5.85 -6.42
C LEU A 76 -2.91 -4.38 -6.29
N VAL A 77 -3.94 -3.54 -6.14
CA VAL A 77 -3.80 -2.10 -5.88
C VAL A 77 -4.37 -1.82 -4.50
N ASP A 78 -3.54 -1.32 -3.59
CA ASP A 78 -3.91 -1.01 -2.20
C ASP A 78 -3.41 0.39 -1.83
N GLY A 79 -4.23 1.19 -1.14
CA GLY A 79 -3.81 2.55 -0.79
C GLY A 79 -4.75 3.29 0.13
N ALA A 80 -4.26 4.43 0.62
CA ALA A 80 -5.04 5.37 1.42
C ALA A 80 -4.76 6.81 0.95
N ILE A 81 -5.82 7.60 0.86
CA ILE A 81 -5.81 8.98 0.39
C ILE A 81 -6.61 9.83 1.38
N ASP A 82 -5.98 10.88 1.90
CA ASP A 82 -6.56 11.85 2.82
C ASP A 82 -6.82 13.18 2.09
N GLY A 83 -7.69 14.01 2.67
CA GLY A 83 -7.94 15.39 2.21
C GLY A 83 -8.93 15.53 1.06
N LEU A 84 -9.53 14.43 0.61
CA LEU A 84 -10.61 14.46 -0.38
C LEU A 84 -11.91 14.99 0.22
N GLN A 85 -12.72 15.65 -0.62
CA GLN A 85 -14.10 15.97 -0.25
C GLN A 85 -14.91 14.67 -0.08
N PRO A 86 -16.00 14.66 0.70
CA PRO A 86 -16.87 13.49 0.77
C PRO A 86 -17.51 13.19 -0.60
N GLY A 87 -17.42 11.94 -1.05
CA GLY A 87 -18.04 11.48 -2.29
C GLY A 87 -17.15 10.54 -3.11
N PRO A 88 -17.67 10.00 -4.22
CA PRO A 88 -16.88 9.18 -5.14
C PRO A 88 -15.84 10.04 -5.88
N HIS A 89 -14.64 9.48 -6.05
CA HIS A 89 -13.52 10.09 -6.77
C HIS A 89 -12.98 9.11 -7.81
N GLY A 90 -12.55 9.61 -8.96
CA GLY A 90 -11.89 8.80 -9.98
C GLY A 90 -10.44 8.50 -9.61
N LEU A 91 -9.96 7.31 -9.94
CA LEU A 91 -8.56 6.92 -9.79
C LEU A 91 -8.07 6.36 -11.12
N HIS A 92 -7.02 6.96 -11.68
CA HIS A 92 -6.51 6.66 -13.01
C HIS A 92 -4.99 6.53 -12.98
N VAL A 93 -4.46 5.68 -13.86
CA VAL A 93 -3.03 5.65 -14.19
C VAL A 93 -2.85 6.38 -15.50
N HIS A 94 -2.02 7.42 -15.49
CA HIS A 94 -1.70 8.22 -16.67
C HIS A 94 -0.45 7.63 -17.35
N GLU A 95 -0.31 7.87 -18.66
CA GLU A 95 0.77 7.31 -19.48
C GLU A 95 2.15 7.79 -19.04
N PHE A 96 2.25 9.06 -18.62
CA PHE A 96 3.51 9.69 -18.24
C PHE A 96 3.51 10.06 -16.75
N GLY A 97 4.69 9.98 -16.14
CA GLY A 97 4.97 10.45 -14.79
C GLY A 97 5.62 11.84 -14.77
N ASP A 98 5.27 12.71 -15.72
CA ASP A 98 5.77 14.08 -15.75
C ASP A 98 4.99 14.93 -14.73
N LEU A 99 5.71 15.49 -13.76
CA LEU A 99 5.14 16.33 -12.70
C LEU A 99 5.61 17.79 -12.83
N SER A 100 6.28 18.17 -13.93
CA SER A 100 6.78 19.52 -14.16
C SER A 100 5.67 20.58 -14.15
N HIS A 101 4.46 20.20 -14.59
CA HIS A 101 3.24 20.98 -14.55
C HIS A 101 2.16 20.35 -13.64
N SER A 102 2.59 19.79 -12.50
CA SER A 102 1.70 19.08 -11.56
C SER A 102 1.03 17.85 -12.16
N CYS A 103 -0.27 17.90 -12.46
CA CYS A 103 -1.05 16.79 -13.02
C CYS A 103 -1.72 17.14 -14.35
N ASP A 104 -1.35 18.27 -14.95
CA ASP A 104 -1.87 18.75 -16.23
C ASP A 104 -1.21 18.04 -17.42
#